data_AF-A0A956W2Z7-F1
#
_entry.id   AF-A0A956W2Z7-F1
#
_cell.length_a   1.000
_cell.length_b   1.000
_cell.length_c   1.000
_cell.angle_alpha   90.00
_cell.angle_beta   90.00
_cell.angle_gamma   90.00
#
_symmetry.space_group_name_H-M   'P 1'
#
loop_
_entity.id
_entity.type
_entity.pdbx_description
1 polymer ?
#
loop_
_entity_poly.entity_id
_entity_poly.type
_entity_poly.pdbx_seq_one_letter_code
_entity_poly.pdbx_strand_id
1 'polypeptide(L)'
;MTSPQVSRDRSPFVALLAADNVSRFGDLMTAVVIPWFVLDTTGSAGKTGIVVFAVGLAVVVSLFAGGAIVDRIGYRRMSLLGDAAS
;
A
#
# COMPACT_ATOMS: atom_id res chain seq x y z
N MET A 1 -34.56 -21.82 -15.20
CA MET A 1 -34.00 -20.46 -15.11
C MET A 1 -34.14 -19.99 -13.66
N THR A 2 -33.11 -20.18 -12.85
CA THR A 2 -33.04 -19.71 -11.45
C THR A 2 -32.02 -18.58 -11.39
N SER A 3 -32.50 -17.34 -11.22
CA SER A 3 -31.67 -16.16 -11.02
C SER A 3 -30.87 -16.32 -9.73
N PRO A 4 -29.55 -16.06 -9.69
CA PRO A 4 -28.81 -16.04 -8.44
C PRO A 4 -29.36 -14.93 -7.54
N GLN A 5 -29.96 -15.32 -6.42
CA GLN A 5 -30.34 -14.40 -5.36
C GLN A 5 -29.07 -13.95 -4.66
N VAL A 6 -28.58 -12.75 -4.99
CA VAL A 6 -27.51 -12.09 -4.23
C VAL A 6 -28.12 -11.68 -2.89
N SER A 7 -27.94 -12.51 -1.86
CA SER A 7 -28.22 -12.09 -0.48
C SER A 7 -27.43 -10.80 -0.22
N ARG A 8 -28.08 -9.78 0.33
CA ARG A 8 -27.42 -8.53 0.78
C ARG A 8 -26.59 -8.82 2.03
N ASP A 9 -25.58 -9.65 1.89
CA ASP A 9 -24.65 -9.95 2.96
C ASP A 9 -23.57 -8.87 2.96
N ARG A 10 -23.60 -8.00 3.95
CA ARG A 10 -22.63 -6.88 4.08
C ARG A 10 -21.32 -7.34 4.72
N SER A 11 -21.28 -8.56 5.25
CA SER A 11 -20.12 -9.14 5.91
C SER A 11 -18.83 -9.09 5.08
N PRO A 12 -18.81 -9.34 3.74
CA PRO A 12 -17.56 -9.30 2.98
C PRO A 12 -17.04 -7.87 2.84
N PHE A 13 -17.95 -6.91 2.67
CA PHE A 13 -17.59 -5.49 2.56
C PHE A 13 -17.03 -4.94 3.88
N VAL A 14 -17.65 -5.30 5.01
CA VAL A 14 -17.15 -4.91 6.34
C VAL A 14 -15.78 -5.52 6.62
N ALA A 15 -15.57 -6.79 6.25
CA ALA A 15 -14.28 -7.46 6.40
C ALA A 15 -13.18 -6.78 5.56
N LEU A 16 -13.45 -6.47 4.29
CA LEU A 16 -12.51 -5.75 3.42
C LEU A 16 -12.18 -4.37 3.97
N LEU A 17 -13.18 -3.62 4.43
CA LEU A 17 -12.97 -2.28 4.99
C LEU A 17 -12.13 -2.35 6.27
N ALA A 18 -12.37 -3.34 7.13
CA ALA A 18 -11.57 -3.53 8.33
C ALA A 18 -10.11 -3.88 7.97
N ALA A 19 -9.89 -4.79 7.03
CA ALA A 19 -8.56 -5.16 6.56
C ALA A 19 -7.81 -3.95 5.95
N ASP A 20 -8.47 -3.16 5.11
CA ASP A 20 -7.90 -1.94 4.52
C ASP A 20 -7.50 -0.91 5.59
N ASN A 21 -8.35 -0.70 6.60
CA ASN A 21 -8.02 0.21 7.71
C ASN A 21 -6.81 -0.28 8.52
N VAL A 22 -6.73 -1.59 8.81
CA VAL A 22 -5.58 -2.17 9.52
C VAL A 22 -4.31 -2.04 8.68
N SER A 23 -4.38 -2.31 7.38
CA SER A 23 -3.25 -2.15 6.46
C SER A 23 -2.75 -0.70 6.44
N ARG A 24 -3.66 0.26 6.23
CA ARG A 24 -3.33 1.69 6.21
C ARG A 24 -2.78 2.18 7.53
N PHE A 25 -3.27 1.66 8.64
CA PHE A 25 -2.70 1.97 9.95
C PHE A 25 -1.24 1.50 10.04
N GLY A 26 -0.94 0.30 9.54
CA GLY A 26 0.43 -0.21 9.41
C GLY A 26 1.32 0.68 8.55
N ASP A 27 0.81 1.17 7.41
CA ASP A 27 1.54 2.10 6.54
C ASP A 27 1.89 3.41 7.26
N LEU A 28 0.91 4.00 7.97
CA LEU A 28 1.11 5.22 8.75
C LEU A 28 2.09 5.02 9.90
N MET A 29 2.01 3.89 10.59
CA MET A 29 2.98 3.53 11.63
C MET A 29 4.38 3.40 11.03
N THR A 30 4.54 2.70 9.91
CA THR A 30 5.82 2.52 9.22
C THR A 30 6.44 3.86 8.82
N ALA A 31 5.61 4.78 8.31
CA ALA A 31 6.02 6.12 7.92
C ALA A 31 6.61 6.96 9.08
N VAL A 32 6.20 6.69 10.32
CA VAL A 32 6.70 7.38 11.53
C VAL A 32 7.83 6.61 12.21
N VAL A 33 7.66 5.29 12.35
CA VAL A 33 8.58 4.42 13.08
C VAL A 33 9.92 4.31 12.37
N ILE A 34 9.97 4.19 11.04
CA ILE A 34 11.24 4.07 10.31
C ILE A 34 12.13 5.31 10.50
N PRO A 35 11.65 6.55 10.25
CA PRO A 35 12.46 7.74 10.49
C PRO A 35 12.87 7.88 11.95
N TRP A 36 11.97 7.58 12.88
CA TRP A 36 12.28 7.61 14.31
C TRP A 36 13.37 6.60 14.68
N PHE A 37 13.30 5.38 14.15
CA PHE A 37 14.31 4.34 14.36
C PHE A 37 15.68 4.75 13.81
N VAL A 38 15.73 5.34 12.61
CA VAL A 38 16.99 5.84 12.04
C VAL A 38 17.54 6.97 12.91
N LEU A 39 16.69 7.87 13.39
CA LEU A 39 17.10 8.97 14.25
C LEU A 39 17.64 8.46 15.59
N ASP A 40 16.95 7.51 16.22
CA ASP A 40 17.33 6.92 17.51
C ASP A 40 18.65 6.15 17.42
N THR A 41 18.79 5.31 16.39
CA THR A 41 19.99 4.47 16.22
C THR A 41 21.21 5.25 15.72
N THR A 42 21.01 6.32 14.94
CA THR A 42 22.14 7.08 14.35
C THR A 42 22.40 8.43 14.99
N GLY A 43 21.45 8.98 15.75
CA GLY A 43 21.49 10.34 16.30
C GLY A 43 21.47 11.46 15.24
N SER A 44 21.30 11.14 13.95
CA SER A 44 21.51 12.08 12.85
C SER A 44 20.23 12.42 12.09
N ALA A 45 19.79 13.67 12.22
CA ALA A 45 18.68 14.21 11.42
C ALA A 45 18.97 14.19 9.91
N GLY A 46 20.23 14.41 9.50
CA GLY A 46 20.63 14.36 8.09
C GLY A 46 20.45 12.98 7.46
N LYS A 47 20.88 11.91 8.15
CA LYS A 47 20.67 10.52 7.69
C LYS A 47 19.19 10.16 7.62
N THR A 48 18.42 10.59 8.62
CA THR A 48 16.97 10.41 8.66
C THR A 48 16.29 11.07 7.44
N GLY A 49 16.68 12.30 7.11
CA GLY A 49 16.18 13.01 5.93
C GLY A 49 16.49 12.30 4.61
N ILE A 50 17.68 11.72 4.46
CA ILE A 50 18.05 10.95 3.26
C ILE A 50 17.16 9.70 3.11
N VAL A 51 16.90 8.99 4.21
CA VAL A 51 16.03 7.80 4.19
C VAL A 51 14.60 8.19 3.80
N VAL A 52 14.04 9.22 4.43
CA VAL A 52 12.69 9.74 4.09
C VAL A 52 12.63 10.17 2.62
N PHE A 53 13.66 10.85 2.13
CA PHE A 53 13.75 11.25 0.73
C PHE A 53 13.76 10.04 -0.21
N ALA A 54 14.56 9.01 0.07
CA ALA A 54 14.62 7.81 -0.77
C ALA A 54 13.27 7.08 -0.83
N VAL A 55 12.58 6.96 0.31
CA VAL A 55 11.23 6.38 0.38
C VAL A 55 10.24 7.22 -0.43
N GLY A 56 10.23 8.55 -0.22
CA GLY A 56 9.37 9.46 -0.97
C GLY A 56 9.63 9.42 -2.48
N LEU A 57 10.89 9.34 -2.89
CA LEU A 57 11.28 9.23 -4.29
C LEU A 57 10.74 7.94 -4.91
N ALA A 58 10.85 6.81 -4.23
CA ALA A 58 10.28 5.54 -4.70
C ALA A 58 8.77 5.66 -4.90
N VAL A 59 8.05 6.26 -3.96
CA VAL A 59 6.59 6.51 -4.07
C VAL A 59 6.26 7.37 -5.28
N VAL A 60 6.99 8.48 -5.48
CA VAL A 60 6.78 9.37 -6.64
C VAL A 60 7.00 8.61 -7.95
N VAL A 61 8.09 7.86 -8.05
CA VAL A 61 8.38 7.03 -9.24
C VAL A 61 7.27 6.02 -9.48
N SER A 62 6.79 5.34 -8.43
CA SER A 62 5.67 4.41 -8.52
C SER A 62 4.37 5.07 -8.96
N LEU A 63 4.08 6.30 -8.53
CA LEU A 63 2.89 7.05 -8.96
C LEU A 63 2.94 7.38 -10.45
N PHE A 64 4.09 7.85 -10.96
CA PHE A 64 4.26 8.16 -12.38
C PHE A 64 4.28 6.91 -13.26
N ALA A 65 5.00 5.88 -12.84
CA ALA A 65 5.15 4.65 -13.62
C ALA A 65 3.92 3.74 -13.51
N GLY A 66 3.22 3.77 -12.38
CA GLY A 66 2.13 2.85 -12.05
C GLY A 66 1.01 2.86 -13.07
N GLY A 67 0.52 4.06 -13.45
CA GLY A 67 -0.53 4.18 -14.47
C GLY A 67 -0.10 3.59 -15.82
N ALA A 68 1.07 3.99 -16.32
CA ALA A 68 1.59 3.50 -17.60
C ALA A 68 1.86 1.98 -17.60
N ILE A 69 2.31 1.43 -16.47
CA ILE A 69 2.56 -0.01 -16.31
C ILE A 69 1.22 -0.77 -16.29
N VAL A 70 0.24 -0.29 -15.52
CA VAL A 70 -1.10 -0.90 -15.43
C VAL A 70 -1.80 -0.87 -16.78
N ASP A 71 -1.72 0.25 -17.49
CA ASP A 71 -2.31 0.42 -18.82
C ASP A 71 -1.69 -0.54 -19.86
N ARG A 72 -0.41 -0.88 -19.72
CA ARG A 72 0.29 -1.80 -20.64
C ARG A 72 0.11 -3.29 -20.29
N ILE A 73 0.13 -3.64 -19.00
CA ILE A 73 0.09 -5.04 -18.54
C ILE A 73 -1.36 -5.54 -18.38
N GLY A 74 -2.30 -4.62 -18.14
CA GLY A 74 -3.72 -4.87 -17.95
C GLY A 74 -4.10 -5.18 -16.50
N TYR A 75 -5.23 -4.62 -16.05
CA TYR A 75 -5.73 -4.68 -14.67
C TYR A 75 -5.73 -6.07 -14.03
N ARG A 76 -6.15 -7.12 -14.78
CA ARG A 76 -6.26 -8.48 -14.24
C ARG A 76 -4.92 -9.08 -13.84
N ARG A 77 -3.87 -8.84 -14.64
CA ARG A 77 -2.52 -9.35 -14.34
C ARG A 77 -1.88 -8.54 -13.22
N MET A 78 -2.12 -7.23 -13.19
CA MET A 78 -1.62 -6.39 -12.10
C MET A 78 -2.22 -6.79 -10.74
N SER A 79 -3.53 -7.07 -10.67
CA SER A 79 -4.17 -7.53 -9.43
C SER A 79 -3.52 -8.81 -8.90
N LEU A 80 -3.31 -9.80 -9.78
CA LEU A 80 -2.65 -11.06 -9.43
C LEU A 80 -1.20 -10.88 -8.95
N LEU A 81 -0.46 -9.94 -9.56
CA LEU A 81 0.89 -9.60 -9.13
C LEU A 81 0.89 -8.87 -7.78
N GLY A 82 -0.09 -7.99 -7.55
CA GLY A 82 -0.26 -7.30 -6.27
C GLY A 82 -0.58 -8.27 -5.14
N ASP A 83 -1.52 -9.19 -5.38
CA ASP A 83 -1.88 -10.23 -4.41
C ASP A 83 -0.72 -11.20 -4.12
N ALA A 84 0.18 -11.44 -5.09
CA ALA A 84 1.35 -12.29 -4.90
C ALA A 84 2.52 -11.58 -4.19
N ALA A 85 2.56 -10.26 -4.25
CA ALA A 85 3.61 -9.44 -3.64
C ALA A 85 3.25 -8.94 -2.23
N SER A 86 1.97 -9.02 -1.86
CA SER A 86 1.43 -8.62 -0.55
C SER A 86 1.46 -9.75 0.46
#